data_AF-A0A356K9L0-F1
#
_entry.id   AF-A0A356K9L0-F1
#
_cell.length_a   1.000
_cell.length_b   1.000
_cell.length_c   1.000
_cell.angle_alpha   90.00
_cell.angle_beta   90.00
_cell.angle_gamma   90.00
#
_symmetry.space_group_name_H-M   'P 1'
#
loop_
_entity.id
_entity.type
_entity.pdbx_description
1 polymer ?
#
loop_
_entity_poly.entity_id
_entity_poly.type
_entity_poly.pdbx_seq_one_letter_code
_entity_poly.pdbx_strand_id
1 'polypeptide(L)'
;GNQFTGFYPGPNRTEEFETHLRRVIEEKQVIDYAIIAPDIPANMIAAAGILKACGTPFLTDPGQGLTDFTATDCQRLTELSNHIIMNQFEYDTLRKHADINTAKKLVITAGSEGARWVWGDSQGSVSAVIPSQLVDPTGCGDAFRAGYVHAHLAGANDRDAIRCGAVVASINIESLGTQEHNLDNLVERYTDAWKERPNWL
;
A
#
# COMPACT_ATOMS: atom_id res chain seq x y z
N GLY A 1 14.06 -12.99 9.62
CA GLY A 1 13.89 -13.11 11.08
C GLY A 1 12.42 -13.21 11.39
N ASN A 2 12.03 -13.95 12.43
CA ASN A 2 10.63 -14.03 12.85
C ASN A 2 10.34 -12.83 13.76
N GLN A 3 9.52 -11.88 13.30
CA GLN A 3 8.96 -10.81 14.13
C GLN A 3 7.66 -11.31 14.77
N PHE A 4 7.47 -11.03 16.06
CA PHE A 4 6.19 -11.18 16.76
C PHE A 4 5.65 -9.78 17.02
N THR A 5 4.56 -9.43 16.34
CA THR A 5 3.89 -8.14 16.47
C THR A 5 2.51 -8.36 17.07
N GLY A 6 2.19 -7.65 18.16
CA GLY A 6 0.85 -7.61 18.75
C GLY A 6 0.18 -6.30 18.41
N PHE A 7 -1.03 -6.35 17.83
CA PHE A 7 -1.81 -5.17 17.46
C PHE A 7 -3.06 -5.07 18.32
N TYR A 8 -3.39 -3.87 18.81
CA TYR A 8 -4.66 -3.60 19.47
C TYR A 8 -5.64 -3.00 18.44
N PRO A 9 -6.76 -3.67 18.13
CA PRO A 9 -7.61 -3.34 16.98
C PRO A 9 -8.40 -2.03 17.12
N GLY A 10 -8.31 -1.33 18.26
CA GLY A 10 -9.09 -0.11 18.49
C GLY A 10 -10.58 -0.40 18.75
N PRO A 11 -11.44 0.64 18.72
CA PRO A 11 -12.87 0.48 18.97
C PRO A 11 -13.57 -0.28 17.84
N ASN A 12 -14.61 -1.05 18.19
CA ASN A 12 -15.45 -1.77 17.22
C ASN A 12 -16.14 -0.81 16.24
N ARG A 13 -16.62 -1.37 15.11
CA ARG A 13 -17.43 -0.65 14.11
C ARG A 13 -18.57 0.13 14.79
N THR A 14 -18.66 1.42 14.47
CA THR A 14 -19.79 2.28 14.85
C THR A 14 -20.43 2.89 13.60
N GLU A 15 -21.74 3.14 13.62
CA GLU A 15 -22.42 3.93 12.58
C GLU A 15 -21.82 5.34 12.44
N GLU A 16 -21.16 5.82 13.50
CA GLU A 16 -20.43 7.09 13.54
C GLU A 16 -19.26 7.10 12.56
N PHE A 17 -18.55 5.98 12.35
CA PHE A 17 -17.45 5.89 11.39
C PHE A 17 -17.90 6.20 9.96
N GLU A 18 -18.94 5.50 9.50
CA GLU A 18 -19.45 5.68 8.14
C GLU A 18 -20.01 7.08 7.92
N THR A 19 -20.76 7.58 8.90
CA THR A 19 -21.33 8.95 8.88
C THR A 19 -20.21 9.99 8.82
N HIS A 20 -19.17 9.83 9.63
CA HIS A 20 -18.04 10.75 9.65
C HIS A 20 -17.25 10.71 8.34
N LEU A 21 -16.96 9.52 7.80
CA LEU A 21 -16.22 9.39 6.55
C LEU A 21 -16.97 10.03 5.37
N ARG A 22 -18.29 9.78 5.26
CA ARG A 22 -19.12 10.43 4.24
C ARG A 22 -19.06 11.94 4.36
N ARG A 23 -19.24 12.46 5.58
CA ARG A 23 -19.16 13.90 5.83
C ARG A 23 -17.81 14.48 5.42
N VAL A 24 -16.69 13.83 5.76
CA VAL A 24 -15.35 14.28 5.36
C VAL A 24 -15.21 14.33 3.84
N ILE A 25 -15.70 13.32 3.13
CA ILE A 25 -15.66 13.28 1.65
C ILE A 25 -16.55 14.36 1.04
N GLU A 26 -17.73 14.61 1.61
CA GLU A 26 -18.66 15.65 1.13
C GLU A 26 -18.15 17.08 1.41
N GLU A 27 -17.49 17.30 2.56
CA GLU A 27 -16.90 18.58 2.94
C GLU A 27 -15.64 18.91 2.11
N LYS A 28 -14.83 17.90 1.80
CA LYS A 28 -13.64 18.04 0.96
C LYS A 28 -14.08 18.02 -0.50
N GLN A 29 -14.34 19.20 -1.07
CA GLN A 29 -14.86 19.37 -2.44
C GLN A 29 -14.18 18.49 -3.51
N VAL A 30 -12.89 18.17 -3.37
CA VAL A 30 -12.17 17.17 -4.18
C VAL A 30 -11.18 16.38 -3.31
N ILE A 31 -11.19 15.05 -3.42
CA ILE A 31 -10.15 14.15 -2.89
C ILE A 31 -9.55 13.40 -4.08
N ASP A 32 -8.28 13.70 -4.40
CA ASP A 32 -7.61 13.10 -5.56
C ASP A 32 -7.30 11.61 -5.37
N TYR A 33 -7.00 11.21 -4.13
CA TYR A 33 -6.60 9.85 -3.80
C TYR A 33 -6.78 9.57 -2.30
N ALA A 34 -7.17 8.35 -1.96
CA ALA A 34 -7.27 7.87 -0.59
C ALA A 34 -6.44 6.59 -0.37
N ILE A 35 -6.14 6.29 0.88
CA ILE A 35 -5.57 5.02 1.30
C ILE A 35 -6.46 4.41 2.38
N ILE A 36 -6.80 3.13 2.23
CA ILE A 36 -7.44 2.34 3.28
C ILE A 36 -6.33 1.55 3.94
N ALA A 37 -5.86 2.05 5.08
CA ALA A 37 -4.84 1.39 5.90
C ALA A 37 -5.45 0.24 6.73
N PRO A 38 -4.62 -0.64 7.30
CA PRO A 38 -5.11 -1.78 8.09
C PRO A 38 -5.98 -1.34 9.27
N ASP A 39 -7.18 -1.91 9.36
CA ASP A 39 -8.18 -1.70 10.40
C ASP A 39 -9.04 -2.98 10.51
N ILE A 40 -10.04 -3.01 11.38
CA ILE A 40 -11.00 -4.11 11.46
C ILE A 40 -11.70 -4.31 10.09
N PRO A 41 -12.03 -5.57 9.71
CA PRO A 41 -12.57 -5.88 8.38
C PRO A 41 -13.79 -5.04 8.00
N ALA A 42 -14.67 -4.81 8.97
CA ALA A 42 -15.92 -4.10 8.73
C ALA A 42 -15.70 -2.61 8.38
N ASN A 43 -14.71 -1.94 8.98
CA ASN A 43 -14.37 -0.56 8.66
C ASN A 43 -13.72 -0.46 7.28
N MET A 44 -12.79 -1.36 6.96
CA MET A 44 -12.13 -1.40 5.66
C MET A 44 -13.12 -1.61 4.51
N ILE A 45 -14.06 -2.54 4.66
CA ILE A 45 -15.11 -2.82 3.66
C ILE A 45 -16.05 -1.61 3.53
N ALA A 46 -16.47 -1.01 4.64
CA ALA A 46 -17.32 0.17 4.62
C ALA A 46 -16.64 1.36 3.93
N ALA A 47 -15.38 1.63 4.26
CA ALA A 47 -14.58 2.68 3.64
C ALA A 47 -14.42 2.46 2.13
N ALA A 48 -14.09 1.23 1.71
CA ALA A 48 -13.97 0.88 0.29
C ALA A 48 -15.29 1.08 -0.46
N GLY A 49 -16.42 0.71 0.16
CA GLY A 49 -17.75 0.93 -0.39
C GLY A 49 -18.10 2.41 -0.55
N ILE A 50 -17.80 3.23 0.46
CA ILE A 50 -18.05 4.67 0.45
C ILE A 50 -17.20 5.37 -0.61
N LEU A 51 -15.88 5.14 -0.60
CA LEU A 51 -14.95 5.76 -1.56
C LEU A 51 -15.31 5.39 -3.00
N LYS A 52 -15.68 4.12 -3.25
CA LYS A 52 -16.15 3.66 -4.56
C LYS A 52 -17.44 4.35 -5.00
N ALA A 53 -18.41 4.51 -4.09
CA ALA A 53 -19.68 5.19 -4.37
C ALA A 53 -19.49 6.69 -4.66
N CYS A 54 -18.52 7.32 -3.99
CA CYS A 54 -18.15 8.72 -4.21
C CYS A 54 -17.25 8.94 -5.43
N GLY A 55 -16.77 7.87 -6.09
CA GLY A 55 -15.85 7.97 -7.23
C GLY A 55 -14.42 8.39 -6.86
N THR A 56 -14.05 8.33 -5.58
CA THR A 56 -12.70 8.66 -5.10
C THR A 56 -11.76 7.48 -5.38
N PRO A 57 -10.65 7.67 -6.13
CA PRO A 57 -9.64 6.64 -6.30
C PRO A 57 -8.98 6.30 -4.98
N PHE A 58 -8.70 5.01 -4.73
CA PHE A 58 -8.05 4.60 -3.49
C PHE A 58 -7.12 3.40 -3.67
N LEU A 59 -6.11 3.37 -2.80
CA LEU A 59 -5.24 2.23 -2.54
C LEU A 59 -5.75 1.46 -1.31
N THR A 60 -5.93 0.15 -1.44
CA THR A 60 -6.20 -0.74 -0.31
C THR A 60 -4.90 -1.35 0.19
N ASP A 61 -4.66 -1.21 1.49
CA ASP A 61 -3.66 -1.96 2.23
C ASP A 61 -4.34 -2.84 3.28
N PRO A 62 -4.50 -4.14 3.01
CA PRO A 62 -5.13 -5.04 3.97
C PRO A 62 -4.26 -5.32 5.22
N GLY A 63 -2.93 -5.16 5.07
CA GLY A 63 -1.94 -5.35 6.13
C GLY A 63 -2.07 -6.64 6.94
N GLN A 64 -1.55 -6.55 8.17
CA GLN A 64 -1.42 -7.69 9.09
C GLN A 64 -2.75 -8.20 9.65
N GLY A 65 -3.83 -7.40 9.55
CA GLY A 65 -5.17 -7.75 10.03
C GLY A 65 -5.91 -8.78 9.17
N LEU A 66 -5.33 -9.25 8.05
CA LEU A 66 -5.97 -10.23 7.16
C LEU A 66 -6.41 -11.53 7.84
N THR A 67 -5.81 -11.90 8.97
CA THR A 67 -6.23 -13.08 9.74
C THR A 67 -7.61 -12.93 10.37
N ASP A 68 -8.08 -11.70 10.55
CA ASP A 68 -9.39 -11.40 11.13
C ASP A 68 -10.51 -11.35 10.07
N PHE A 69 -10.16 -11.43 8.78
CA PHE A 69 -11.11 -11.42 7.68
C PHE A 69 -11.70 -12.82 7.46
N THR A 70 -13.03 -12.89 7.33
CA THR A 70 -13.67 -14.09 6.80
C THR A 70 -13.45 -14.20 5.29
N ALA A 71 -13.73 -15.36 4.69
CA ALA A 71 -13.64 -15.51 3.24
C ALA A 71 -14.56 -14.53 2.48
N THR A 72 -15.75 -14.28 3.02
CA THR A 72 -16.70 -13.29 2.49
C THR A 72 -16.12 -11.88 2.57
N ASP A 73 -15.45 -11.52 3.67
CA ASP A 73 -14.83 -10.21 3.83
C ASP A 73 -13.68 -10.01 2.83
N CYS A 74 -12.82 -11.02 2.68
CA CYS A 74 -11.73 -11.05 1.69
C CYS A 74 -12.27 -10.82 0.27
N GLN A 75 -13.32 -11.56 -0.11
CA GLN A 75 -13.93 -11.43 -1.42
C GLN A 75 -14.52 -10.03 -1.60
N ARG A 76 -15.26 -9.54 -0.61
CA ARG A 76 -15.92 -8.24 -0.68
C ARG A 76 -14.92 -7.09 -0.78
N LEU A 77 -13.86 -7.10 0.03
CA LEU A 77 -12.82 -6.07 -0.02
C LEU A 77 -12.12 -6.07 -1.37
N THR A 78 -11.82 -7.25 -1.93
CA THR A 78 -11.15 -7.38 -3.23
C THR A 78 -12.03 -6.84 -4.37
N GLU A 79 -13.33 -7.18 -4.41
CA GLU A 79 -14.27 -6.67 -5.43
C GLU A 79 -14.46 -5.14 -5.38
N LEU A 80 -14.34 -4.56 -4.19
CA LEU A 80 -14.42 -3.11 -4.01
C LEU A 80 -13.12 -2.41 -4.43
N SER A 81 -11.97 -3.06 -4.23
CA SER A 81 -10.65 -2.47 -4.42
C SER A 81 -10.19 -2.49 -5.87
N ASN A 82 -9.98 -1.31 -6.45
CA ASN A 82 -9.36 -1.20 -7.77
C ASN A 82 -7.83 -1.33 -7.73
N HIS A 83 -7.21 -0.95 -6.62
CA HIS A 83 -5.77 -0.97 -6.45
C HIS A 83 -5.41 -1.50 -5.07
N ILE A 84 -4.56 -2.53 -5.02
CA ILE A 84 -4.10 -3.16 -3.78
C ILE A 84 -2.57 -3.25 -3.77
N ILE A 85 -1.96 -2.86 -2.66
CA ILE A 85 -0.53 -3.09 -2.39
C ILE A 85 -0.45 -3.91 -1.10
N MET A 86 0.25 -5.04 -1.16
CA MET A 86 0.42 -5.97 -0.04
C MET A 86 1.78 -6.67 -0.13
N ASN A 87 2.23 -7.29 0.95
CA ASN A 87 3.40 -8.16 0.91
C ASN A 87 3.06 -9.58 0.44
N GLN A 88 4.09 -10.39 0.18
CA GLN A 88 3.94 -11.77 -0.30
C GLN A 88 3.13 -12.67 0.67
N PHE A 89 3.28 -12.50 1.97
CA PHE A 89 2.52 -13.28 2.96
C PHE A 89 1.03 -12.93 2.95
N GLU A 90 0.71 -11.64 2.89
CA GLU A 90 -0.65 -11.11 2.76
C GLU A 90 -1.29 -11.58 1.45
N TYR A 91 -0.55 -11.55 0.34
CA TYR A 91 -0.97 -12.09 -0.94
C TYR A 91 -1.32 -13.58 -0.87
N ASP A 92 -0.43 -14.37 -0.28
CA ASP A 92 -0.66 -15.82 -0.11
C ASP A 92 -1.82 -16.14 0.82
N THR A 93 -2.14 -15.24 1.75
CA THR A 93 -3.29 -15.37 2.65
C THR A 93 -4.59 -14.99 1.93
N LEU A 94 -4.64 -13.82 1.30
CA LEU A 94 -5.84 -13.31 0.65
C LEU A 94 -6.30 -14.19 -0.51
N ARG A 95 -5.36 -14.69 -1.33
CA ARG A 95 -5.68 -15.53 -2.50
C ARG A 95 -6.26 -16.90 -2.17
N LYS A 96 -6.19 -17.35 -0.91
CA LYS A 96 -6.86 -18.57 -0.45
C LYS A 96 -8.37 -18.38 -0.30
N HIS A 97 -8.80 -17.13 -0.18
CA HIS A 97 -10.16 -16.77 0.22
C HIS A 97 -10.89 -15.89 -0.80
N ALA A 98 -10.17 -15.25 -1.73
CA ALA A 98 -10.75 -14.38 -2.75
C ALA A 98 -10.01 -14.53 -4.09
N ASP A 99 -10.72 -14.27 -5.19
CA ASP A 99 -10.08 -14.11 -6.51
C ASP A 99 -9.44 -12.72 -6.61
N ILE A 100 -8.14 -12.67 -6.32
CA ILE A 100 -7.37 -11.43 -6.30
C ILE A 100 -7.19 -10.80 -7.69
N ASN A 101 -7.45 -11.57 -8.77
CA ASN A 101 -7.35 -11.06 -10.15
C ASN A 101 -8.48 -10.09 -10.50
N THR A 102 -9.49 -9.96 -9.63
CA THR A 102 -10.56 -8.97 -9.78
C THR A 102 -10.08 -7.53 -9.53
N ALA A 103 -8.95 -7.36 -8.83
CA ALA A 103 -8.31 -6.06 -8.66
C ALA A 103 -7.66 -5.60 -9.97
N LYS A 104 -7.88 -4.34 -10.36
CA LYS A 104 -7.31 -3.78 -11.60
C LYS A 104 -5.80 -3.56 -11.50
N LYS A 105 -5.33 -3.19 -10.31
CA LYS A 105 -3.93 -2.97 -10.00
C LYS A 105 -3.54 -3.71 -8.74
N LEU A 106 -2.53 -4.56 -8.84
CA LEU A 106 -2.02 -5.33 -7.72
C LEU A 106 -0.51 -5.20 -7.69
N VAL A 107 0.05 -4.75 -6.57
CA VAL A 107 1.50 -4.77 -6.31
C VAL A 107 1.76 -5.65 -5.10
N ILE A 108 2.73 -6.54 -5.25
CA ILE A 108 3.12 -7.51 -4.23
C ILE A 108 4.58 -7.28 -3.91
N THR A 109 4.85 -6.82 -2.69
CA THR A 109 6.20 -6.59 -2.19
C THR A 109 6.78 -7.85 -1.59
N ALA A 110 8.08 -8.07 -1.78
CA ALA A 110 8.79 -9.28 -1.40
C ALA A 110 10.15 -8.97 -0.74
N GLY A 111 10.21 -7.91 0.07
CA GLY A 111 11.42 -7.54 0.82
C GLY A 111 12.64 -7.39 -0.09
N SER A 112 13.70 -8.17 0.17
CA SER A 112 14.94 -8.16 -0.63
C SER A 112 14.77 -8.66 -2.06
N GLU A 113 13.65 -9.30 -2.42
CA GLU A 113 13.34 -9.71 -3.79
C GLU A 113 12.67 -8.58 -4.60
N GLY A 114 12.35 -7.45 -3.96
CA GLY A 114 11.76 -6.28 -4.59
C GLY A 114 10.24 -6.31 -4.61
N ALA A 115 9.63 -6.00 -5.75
CA ALA A 115 8.19 -6.02 -5.92
C ALA A 115 7.80 -6.53 -7.30
N ARG A 116 6.64 -7.16 -7.40
CA ARG A 116 6.00 -7.54 -8.66
C ARG A 116 4.62 -6.91 -8.75
N TRP A 117 4.13 -6.74 -9.96
CA TRP A 117 2.84 -6.13 -10.21
C TRP A 117 2.04 -6.89 -11.26
N VAL A 118 0.72 -6.77 -11.18
CA VAL A 118 -0.26 -7.31 -12.12
C VAL A 118 -1.32 -6.24 -12.42
N TRP A 119 -1.53 -5.98 -13.71
CA TRP A 119 -2.49 -5.01 -14.27
C TRP A 119 -3.27 -5.67 -15.40
N GLY A 120 -4.34 -6.40 -15.05
CA GLY A 120 -5.04 -7.25 -16.01
C GLY A 120 -4.08 -8.28 -16.62
N ASP A 121 -3.92 -8.27 -17.94
CA ASP A 121 -3.02 -9.17 -18.66
C ASP A 121 -1.54 -8.73 -18.64
N SER A 122 -1.26 -7.52 -18.13
CA SER A 122 0.11 -7.01 -18.02
C SER A 122 0.70 -7.36 -16.65
N GLN A 123 1.96 -7.79 -16.63
CA GLN A 123 2.67 -8.06 -15.38
C GLN A 123 4.16 -7.68 -15.51
N GLY A 124 4.81 -7.45 -14.37
CA GLY A 124 6.23 -7.16 -14.33
C GLY A 124 6.80 -7.12 -12.92
N SER A 125 8.06 -6.75 -12.79
CA SER A 125 8.76 -6.66 -11.52
C SER A 125 9.76 -5.52 -11.47
N VAL A 126 10.11 -5.14 -10.24
CA VAL A 126 11.14 -4.15 -9.90
C VAL A 126 12.03 -4.78 -8.85
N SER A 127 13.34 -4.79 -9.10
CA SER A 127 14.33 -5.28 -8.14
C SER A 127 14.33 -4.43 -6.86
N ALA A 128 14.66 -5.04 -5.73
CA ALA A 128 14.88 -4.30 -4.50
C ALA A 128 16.02 -3.28 -4.67
N VAL A 129 15.89 -2.15 -3.98
CA VAL A 129 16.98 -1.18 -3.83
C VAL A 129 17.84 -1.65 -2.66
N ILE A 130 19.15 -1.76 -2.89
CA ILE A 130 20.08 -2.22 -1.87
C ILE A 130 20.28 -1.09 -0.84
N PRO A 131 19.96 -1.31 0.45
CA PRO A 131 20.20 -0.32 1.47
C PRO A 131 21.68 -0.28 1.86
N SER A 132 22.13 0.87 2.35
CA SER A 132 23.48 1.07 2.88
C SER A 132 23.71 0.27 4.18
N GLN A 133 22.65 0.06 4.96
CA GLN A 133 22.64 -0.70 6.19
C GLN A 133 21.24 -1.26 6.48
N LEU A 134 21.17 -2.32 7.29
CA LEU A 134 19.91 -2.90 7.76
C LEU A 134 19.77 -2.59 9.26
N VAL A 135 18.86 -1.67 9.59
CA VAL A 135 18.62 -1.23 10.98
C VAL A 135 17.29 -1.77 11.50
N ASP A 136 16.17 -1.36 10.91
CA ASP A 136 14.83 -1.75 11.36
C ASP A 136 13.87 -1.91 10.17
N PRO A 137 13.32 -3.12 9.92
CA PRO A 137 12.38 -3.33 8.82
C PRO A 137 10.98 -2.74 9.11
N THR A 138 10.72 -2.29 10.33
CA THR A 138 9.41 -1.73 10.72
C THR A 138 9.08 -0.49 9.88
N GLY A 139 7.84 -0.44 9.37
CA GLY A 139 7.37 0.67 8.52
C GLY A 139 7.82 0.64 7.06
N CYS A 140 8.63 -0.34 6.62
CA CYS A 140 9.06 -0.41 5.22
C CYS A 140 7.89 -0.54 4.23
N GLY A 141 6.82 -1.24 4.63
CA GLY A 141 5.60 -1.34 3.84
C GLY A 141 4.84 -0.02 3.72
N ASP A 142 4.80 0.77 4.80
CA ASP A 142 4.16 2.09 4.81
C ASP A 142 4.97 3.08 3.99
N ALA A 143 6.30 3.07 4.17
CA ALA A 143 7.27 3.84 3.39
C ALA A 143 7.14 3.53 1.89
N PHE A 144 7.01 2.25 1.52
CA PHE A 144 6.77 1.85 0.14
C PHE A 144 5.48 2.46 -0.42
N ARG A 145 4.36 2.35 0.32
CA ARG A 145 3.06 2.87 -0.11
C ARG A 145 3.06 4.39 -0.19
N ALA A 146 3.72 5.07 0.74
CA ALA A 146 3.90 6.52 0.72
C ALA A 146 4.69 6.98 -0.52
N GLY A 147 5.83 6.35 -0.81
CA GLY A 147 6.62 6.64 -2.01
C GLY A 147 5.86 6.37 -3.31
N TYR A 148 5.10 5.26 -3.35
CA TYR A 148 4.23 4.95 -4.49
C TYR A 148 3.17 6.04 -4.70
N VAL A 149 2.42 6.41 -3.65
CA VAL A 149 1.32 7.38 -3.75
C VAL A 149 1.86 8.75 -4.14
N HIS A 150 2.99 9.17 -3.56
CA HIS A 150 3.65 10.42 -3.92
C HIS A 150 3.96 10.47 -5.43
N ALA A 151 4.62 9.44 -5.96
CA ALA A 151 4.96 9.36 -7.37
C ALA A 151 3.73 9.30 -8.28
N HIS A 152 2.72 8.52 -7.89
CA HIS A 152 1.46 8.42 -8.63
C HIS A 152 0.77 9.78 -8.77
N LEU A 153 0.67 10.53 -7.66
CA LEU A 153 0.09 11.87 -7.64
C LEU A 153 0.94 12.89 -8.41
N ALA A 154 2.25 12.69 -8.48
CA ALA A 154 3.16 13.49 -9.30
C ALA A 154 3.11 13.15 -10.81
N GLY A 155 2.26 12.21 -11.23
CA GLY A 155 2.08 11.84 -12.63
C GLY A 155 3.11 10.81 -13.14
N ALA A 156 3.81 10.11 -12.25
CA ALA A 156 4.66 8.99 -12.62
C ALA A 156 3.85 7.87 -13.27
N ASN A 157 4.48 7.15 -14.22
CA ASN A 157 3.91 5.88 -14.67
C ASN A 157 3.99 4.82 -13.55
N ASP A 158 3.22 3.73 -13.69
CA ASP A 158 3.10 2.72 -12.64
C ASP A 158 4.45 2.08 -12.26
N ARG A 159 5.33 1.83 -13.24
CA ARG A 159 6.68 1.29 -13.00
C ARG A 159 7.50 2.23 -12.13
N ASP A 160 7.49 3.52 -12.44
CA ASP A 160 8.30 4.49 -11.73
C ASP A 160 7.71 4.81 -10.34
N ALA A 161 6.39 4.70 -10.16
CA ALA A 161 5.75 4.76 -8.85
C ALA A 161 6.17 3.59 -7.94
N ILE A 162 6.21 2.36 -8.47
CA ILE A 162 6.73 1.19 -7.73
C ILE A 162 8.21 1.39 -7.38
N ARG A 163 9.01 1.88 -8.32
CA ARG A 163 10.44 2.17 -8.08
C ARG A 163 10.61 3.21 -6.97
N CYS A 164 9.81 4.28 -6.98
CA CYS A 164 9.82 5.28 -5.90
C CYS A 164 9.53 4.63 -4.54
N GLY A 165 8.47 3.83 -4.45
CA GLY A 165 8.15 3.07 -3.23
C GLY A 165 9.32 2.19 -2.78
N ALA A 166 9.99 1.49 -3.70
CA ALA A 166 11.14 0.66 -3.39
C ALA A 166 12.33 1.47 -2.82
N VAL A 167 12.59 2.68 -3.35
CA VAL A 167 13.64 3.57 -2.83
C VAL A 167 13.28 4.05 -1.43
N VAL A 168 12.06 4.55 -1.23
CA VAL A 168 11.62 5.08 0.07
C VAL A 168 11.64 3.99 1.15
N ALA A 169 11.22 2.77 0.82
CA ALA A 169 11.36 1.62 1.71
C ALA A 169 12.82 1.26 2.05
N SER A 170 13.70 1.32 1.05
CA SER A 170 15.14 1.08 1.24
C SER A 170 15.82 2.18 2.07
N ILE A 171 15.32 3.41 2.05
CA ILE A 171 15.80 4.48 2.92
C ILE A 171 15.25 4.29 4.35
N ASN A 172 13.98 3.90 4.49
CA ASN A 172 13.37 3.65 5.80
C ASN A 172 14.11 2.58 6.61
N ILE A 173 14.48 1.46 5.99
CA ILE A 173 15.14 0.34 6.69
C ILE A 173 16.52 0.71 7.29
N GLU A 174 17.11 1.82 6.84
CA GLU A 174 18.41 2.33 7.30
C GLU A 174 18.30 3.14 8.60
N SER A 175 17.08 3.36 9.12
CA SER A 175 16.79 4.13 10.33
C SER A 175 16.02 3.28 11.34
N LEU A 176 16.05 3.67 12.61
CA LEU A 176 15.26 3.01 13.66
C LEU A 176 13.84 3.59 13.68
N GLY A 177 12.82 2.73 13.76
CA GLY A 177 11.42 3.17 13.74
C GLY A 177 10.90 3.51 12.33
N THR A 178 9.72 4.13 12.26
CA THR A 178 8.96 4.25 11.01
C THR A 178 9.03 5.63 10.34
N GLN A 179 9.56 6.65 11.02
CA GLN A 179 9.49 8.05 10.60
C GLN A 179 10.81 8.83 10.77
N GLU A 180 11.89 8.18 11.20
CA GLU A 180 13.17 8.84 11.49
C GLU A 180 14.08 9.01 10.24
N HIS A 181 13.64 8.51 9.09
CA HIS A 181 14.43 8.53 7.86
C HIS A 181 14.33 9.87 7.11
N ASN A 182 15.38 10.24 6.36
CA ASN A 182 15.43 11.46 5.54
C ASN A 182 15.48 11.08 4.05
N LEU A 183 14.70 11.79 3.21
CA LEU A 183 14.57 11.58 1.76
C LEU A 183 15.39 12.57 0.89
N ASP A 184 16.32 13.33 1.46
CA ASP A 184 17.14 14.32 0.72
C ASP A 184 17.91 13.70 -0.47
N ASN A 185 18.28 12.43 -0.37
CA ASN A 185 18.98 11.69 -1.43
C ASN A 185 18.05 10.84 -2.31
N LEU A 186 16.72 11.03 -2.27
CA LEU A 186 15.75 10.20 -3.01
C LEU A 186 16.07 10.11 -4.51
N VAL A 187 16.36 11.24 -5.16
CA VAL A 187 16.68 11.29 -6.60
C VAL A 187 17.99 10.56 -6.92
N GLU A 188 19.00 10.74 -6.07
CA GLU A 188 20.30 10.06 -6.21
C GLU A 188 20.13 8.55 -6.07
N ARG A 189 19.45 8.10 -5.00
CA ARG A 189 19.17 6.68 -4.74
C ARG A 189 18.37 6.03 -5.85
N TYR A 190 17.35 6.73 -6.38
CA TYR A 190 16.60 6.25 -7.54
C TYR A 190 17.51 6.11 -8.77
N THR A 191 18.28 7.16 -9.08
CA THR A 191 19.16 7.17 -10.25
C THR A 191 20.23 6.09 -10.14
N ASP A 192 20.76 5.84 -8.95
CA ASP A 192 21.78 4.81 -8.75
C ASP A 192 21.25 3.40 -8.92
N ALA A 193 20.02 3.15 -8.48
CA ALA A 193 19.38 1.83 -8.57
C ALA A 193 19.08 1.41 -10.02
N TRP A 194 18.67 2.34 -10.89
CA TRP A 194 18.24 2.00 -12.26
C TRP A 194 18.99 2.72 -13.39
N LYS A 195 19.96 3.58 -13.07
CA LYS A 195 20.69 4.42 -14.03
C LYS A 195 19.77 5.26 -14.92
N GLU A 196 18.61 5.62 -14.38
CA GLU A 196 17.56 6.41 -15.01
C GLU A 196 17.17 7.55 -14.05
N ARG A 197 17.12 8.79 -14.55
CA ARG A 197 16.59 9.92 -13.77
C ARG A 197 15.09 10.06 -14.05
N PRO A 198 14.22 10.02 -13.02
CA PRO A 198 12.79 10.23 -13.17
C PRO A 198 12.52 11.67 -13.66
N ASN A 199 11.56 11.84 -14.57
CA ASN A 199 11.16 13.15 -15.11
C ASN A 199 9.95 13.76 -14.37
N TRP A 200 9.41 13.04 -13.39
CA TRP A 200 8.27 13.41 -12.55
C TRP A 200 8.69 13.79 -11.12
N LEU A 201 9.96 13.57 -10.77
CA LEU A 201 10.58 13.81 -9.46
C LEU A 201 11.63 14.91 -9.58
#